data_AF-A0A9N8E275-F1
#
_entry.id   AF-A0A9N8E275-F1
#
_cell.length_a   1.000
_cell.length_b   1.000
_cell.length_c   1.000
_cell.angle_alpha   90.00
_cell.angle_beta   90.00
_cell.angle_gamma   90.00
#
_symmetry.space_group_name_H-M   'P 1'
#
loop_
_entity.id
_entity.type
_entity.pdbx_description
1 polymer ?
#
loop_
_entity_poly.entity_id
_entity_poly.type
_entity_poly.pdbx_seq_one_letter_code
_entity_poly.pdbx_strand_id
1 'polypeptide(L)'
;MYTLVISIFMLTMTVREGSPFSSEEATFWRALTVISIAMTSWALVAFFRLVSVDFAQITNGVVTTAKKIMAFMLAFTIVLVAFAEMLYISTTGTEECTRQSDFCNFFDALLKVYTMSVGEVSEDDIPKNGFSIFLYVVFVYAVVLLLANVLAFIIGNDIWSKEQTSQGFWLNRMNYLAEVGSVFASKKREINFFGGRCEIDLCCEVDCSAASSRTWQKLTSVFEDKGLGTLSPMFWLTMVLRFLSAIALSLWVLIGLGFFGAFWPASVREFLFWVPTKEEKAQANKDVAAKNTTQSVLELELHQVRKDMNAMEEKLSNEIKSMEEKLSKVLALLENQQKTLPAS
;
A
#
# COMPACT_ATOMS: atom_id res chain seq x y z
N MET A 1 0.44 -18.28 -9.71
CA MET A 1 1.43 -17.83 -8.72
C MET A 1 2.01 -18.99 -7.92
N TYR A 2 1.21 -19.80 -7.22
CA TYR A 2 1.74 -20.97 -6.46
C TYR A 2 2.37 -22.07 -7.33
N THR A 3 1.89 -22.32 -8.55
CA THR A 3 2.58 -23.21 -9.51
C THR A 3 3.94 -22.66 -9.94
N LEU A 4 4.08 -21.33 -10.00
CA LEU A 4 5.31 -20.61 -10.31
C LEU A 4 6.27 -20.67 -9.10
N VAL A 5 5.74 -20.52 -7.88
CA VAL A 5 6.49 -20.72 -6.63
C VAL A 5 6.95 -22.16 -6.47
N ILE A 6 6.09 -23.14 -6.75
CA ILE A 6 6.42 -24.57 -6.69
C ILE A 6 7.41 -24.93 -7.79
N SER A 7 7.26 -24.41 -9.02
CA SER A 7 8.24 -24.64 -10.08
C SER A 7 9.60 -24.02 -9.74
N ILE A 8 9.62 -22.83 -9.15
CA ILE A 8 10.85 -22.17 -8.69
C ILE A 8 11.48 -22.93 -7.53
N PHE A 9 10.65 -23.41 -6.58
CA PHE A 9 11.11 -24.22 -5.45
C PHE A 9 11.68 -25.57 -5.90
N MET A 10 11.03 -26.22 -6.87
CA MET A 10 11.56 -27.43 -7.49
C MET A 10 12.86 -27.15 -8.26
N LEU A 11 12.94 -26.02 -8.98
CA LEU A 11 14.18 -25.61 -9.67
C LEU A 11 15.32 -25.35 -8.67
N THR A 12 15.05 -24.68 -7.54
CA THR A 12 16.04 -24.47 -6.46
C THR A 12 16.52 -25.78 -5.85
N MET A 13 15.62 -26.76 -5.68
CA MET A 13 15.98 -28.07 -5.12
C MET A 13 16.85 -28.86 -6.10
N THR A 14 16.57 -28.81 -7.40
CA THR A 14 17.39 -29.49 -8.41
C THR A 14 18.81 -28.93 -8.53
N VAL A 15 19.03 -27.66 -8.19
CA VAL A 15 20.39 -27.04 -8.21
C VAL A 15 21.21 -27.45 -6.98
N ARG A 16 20.57 -27.90 -5.89
CA ARG A 16 21.26 -28.23 -4.63
C ARG A 16 21.91 -29.61 -4.64
N GLU A 17 21.36 -30.57 -5.39
CA GLU A 17 21.90 -31.92 -5.48
C GLU A 17 22.86 -32.06 -6.67
N GLY A 18 24.13 -31.73 -6.44
CA GLY A 18 25.30 -32.29 -7.15
C GLY A 18 25.19 -32.52 -8.66
N SER A 19 24.63 -31.55 -9.39
CA SER A 19 24.41 -31.72 -10.83
C SER A 19 25.73 -31.64 -11.61
N PRO A 20 25.88 -32.42 -12.70
CA PRO A 20 27.12 -32.53 -13.49
C PRO A 20 27.36 -31.34 -14.42
N PHE A 21 26.98 -30.12 -14.01
CA PHE A 21 27.19 -28.91 -14.81
C PHE A 21 28.63 -28.41 -14.70
N SER A 22 29.11 -27.78 -15.76
CA SER A 22 30.38 -27.05 -15.73
C SER A 22 30.31 -25.88 -14.73
N SER A 23 31.46 -25.42 -14.23
CA SER A 23 31.55 -24.34 -13.22
C SER A 23 30.89 -23.03 -13.67
N GLU A 24 30.93 -22.72 -14.97
CA GLU A 24 30.28 -21.54 -15.55
C GLU A 24 28.76 -21.68 -15.57
N GLU A 25 28.25 -22.83 -16.05
CA GLU A 25 26.82 -23.11 -16.07
C GLU A 25 26.21 -23.10 -14.66
N ALA A 26 26.92 -23.66 -13.68
CA ALA A 26 26.48 -23.64 -12.29
C ALA A 26 26.30 -22.21 -11.75
N THR A 27 27.15 -21.27 -12.16
CA THR A 27 27.07 -19.86 -11.74
C THR A 27 25.85 -19.18 -12.38
N PHE A 28 25.59 -19.44 -13.66
CA PHE A 28 24.41 -18.94 -14.35
C PHE A 28 23.11 -19.45 -13.71
N TRP A 29 23.01 -20.75 -13.42
CA TRP A 29 21.83 -21.33 -12.78
C TRP A 29 21.59 -20.77 -11.38
N ARG A 30 22.65 -20.56 -10.59
CA ARG A 30 22.55 -19.91 -9.27
C ARG A 30 22.01 -18.49 -9.38
N ALA A 31 22.48 -17.70 -10.35
CA ALA A 31 21.97 -16.34 -10.57
C ALA A 31 20.49 -16.35 -10.94
N LEU A 32 20.08 -17.22 -11.86
CA LEU A 32 18.67 -17.37 -12.26
C LEU A 32 17.79 -17.79 -11.09
N THR A 33 18.27 -18.71 -10.26
CA THR A 33 17.62 -19.11 -9.02
C THR A 33 17.39 -17.92 -8.08
N VAL A 34 18.41 -17.09 -7.82
CA VAL A 34 18.28 -15.91 -6.97
C VAL A 34 17.24 -14.93 -7.52
N ILE A 35 17.27 -14.66 -8.83
CA ILE A 35 16.29 -13.79 -9.50
C ILE A 35 14.87 -14.35 -9.33
N SER A 36 14.69 -15.65 -9.52
CA SER A 36 13.38 -16.30 -9.40
C SER A 36 12.83 -16.24 -7.97
N ILE A 37 13.70 -16.37 -6.96
CA ILE A 37 13.34 -16.18 -5.54
C ILE A 37 12.88 -14.74 -5.31
N ALA A 38 13.64 -13.75 -5.80
CA ALA A 38 13.29 -12.35 -5.67
C ALA A 38 11.93 -12.01 -6.33
N MET A 39 11.69 -12.50 -7.55
CA MET A 39 10.42 -12.34 -8.26
C MET A 39 9.24 -12.99 -7.50
N THR A 40 9.48 -14.16 -6.91
CA THR A 40 8.47 -14.88 -6.13
C THR A 40 8.14 -14.13 -4.84
N SER A 41 9.14 -13.62 -4.13
CA SER A 41 8.94 -12.79 -2.95
C SER A 41 8.20 -11.49 -3.30
N TRP A 42 8.49 -10.88 -4.45
CA TRP A 42 7.74 -9.71 -4.92
C TRP A 42 6.27 -10.04 -5.21
N ALA A 43 6.00 -11.18 -5.86
CA ALA A 43 4.64 -11.65 -6.09
C ALA A 43 3.90 -11.93 -4.76
N LEU A 44 4.61 -12.44 -3.75
CA LEU A 44 4.07 -12.65 -2.41
C LEU A 44 3.69 -11.33 -1.73
N VAL A 45 4.51 -10.29 -1.85
CA VAL A 45 4.17 -8.93 -1.38
C VAL A 45 2.94 -8.41 -2.11
N ALA A 46 2.83 -8.61 -3.43
CA ALA A 46 1.64 -8.22 -4.19
C ALA A 46 0.38 -8.98 -3.75
N PHE A 47 0.51 -10.27 -3.43
CA PHE A 47 -0.58 -11.07 -2.87
C PHE A 47 -1.00 -10.59 -1.48
N PHE A 48 -0.05 -10.33 -0.58
CA PHE A 48 -0.38 -9.78 0.74
C PHE A 48 -1.07 -8.43 0.67
N ARG A 49 -0.73 -7.61 -0.34
CA ARG A 49 -1.42 -6.35 -0.65
C ARG A 49 -2.88 -6.56 -1.09
N LEU A 50 -3.26 -7.74 -1.59
CA LEU A 50 -4.65 -8.08 -1.90
C LEU A 50 -5.41 -8.62 -0.68
N VAL A 51 -4.73 -9.36 0.20
CA VAL A 51 -5.36 -10.05 1.34
C VAL A 51 -5.47 -9.16 2.57
N SER A 52 -4.40 -8.44 2.92
CA SER A 52 -4.33 -7.63 4.14
C SER A 52 -4.42 -6.14 3.82
N VAL A 53 -5.43 -5.51 4.42
CA VAL A 53 -5.70 -4.08 4.31
C VAL A 53 -4.54 -3.25 4.86
N ASP A 54 -4.07 -3.59 6.06
CA ASP A 54 -3.01 -2.85 6.73
C ASP A 54 -1.70 -2.97 5.95
N PHE A 55 -1.41 -4.16 5.42
CA PHE A 55 -0.25 -4.38 4.56
C PHE A 55 -0.36 -3.63 3.22
N ALA A 56 -1.56 -3.53 2.63
CA ALA A 56 -1.79 -2.77 1.41
C ALA A 56 -1.51 -1.27 1.60
N GLN A 57 -1.87 -0.72 2.76
CA GLN A 57 -1.58 0.67 3.12
C GLN A 57 -0.07 0.89 3.26
N ILE A 58 0.62 0.01 4.00
CA ILE A 58 2.08 0.08 4.17
C ILE A 58 2.78 0.00 2.81
N THR A 59 2.44 -0.98 1.96
CA THR A 59 3.07 -1.14 0.65
C THR A 59 2.80 0.01 -0.30
N ASN A 60 1.59 0.58 -0.32
CA ASN A 60 1.29 1.80 -1.07
C ASN A 60 2.09 3.00 -0.56
N GLY A 61 2.22 3.10 0.77
CA GLY A 61 3.07 4.07 1.44
C GLY A 61 4.49 3.98 0.91
N VAL A 62 5.10 2.81 1.05
CA VAL A 62 6.47 2.49 0.61
C VAL A 62 6.66 2.75 -0.88
N VAL A 63 5.77 2.29 -1.77
CA VAL A 63 5.89 2.51 -3.22
C VAL A 63 5.87 4.00 -3.57
N THR A 64 5.04 4.78 -2.88
CA THR A 64 4.96 6.23 -3.10
C THR A 64 6.20 6.93 -2.57
N THR A 65 6.69 6.55 -1.38
CA THR A 65 7.95 7.06 -0.83
C THR A 65 9.13 6.67 -1.72
N ALA A 66 9.16 5.45 -2.25
CA ALA A 66 10.20 4.95 -3.14
C ALA A 66 10.33 5.80 -4.43
N LYS A 67 9.21 6.28 -4.99
CA LYS A 67 9.25 7.22 -6.13
C LYS A 67 9.94 8.54 -5.79
N LYS A 68 9.73 9.06 -4.58
CA LYS A 68 10.42 10.27 -4.10
C LYS A 68 11.90 9.99 -3.83
N ILE A 69 12.21 8.84 -3.23
CA ILE A 69 13.58 8.38 -3.00
C ILE A 69 14.32 8.16 -4.32
N MET A 70 13.66 7.80 -5.42
CA MET A 70 14.31 7.59 -6.72
C MET A 70 15.06 8.83 -7.23
N ALA A 71 14.49 10.03 -7.06
CA ALA A 71 15.17 11.28 -7.43
C ALA A 71 16.41 11.52 -6.57
N PHE A 72 16.32 11.22 -5.27
CA PHE A 72 17.44 11.27 -4.35
C PHE A 72 18.52 10.23 -4.69
N MET A 73 18.14 8.99 -5.04
CA MET A 73 19.08 7.95 -5.45
C MET A 73 19.84 8.33 -6.72
N LEU A 74 19.17 8.99 -7.67
CA LEU A 74 19.84 9.49 -8.87
C LEU A 74 20.88 10.57 -8.53
N ALA A 75 20.54 11.52 -7.66
CA ALA A 75 21.49 12.52 -7.18
C ALA A 75 22.66 11.88 -6.42
N PHE A 76 22.37 10.89 -5.57
CA PHE A 76 23.37 10.13 -4.83
C PHE A 76 24.33 9.38 -5.77
N THR A 77 23.82 8.71 -6.80
CA THR A 77 24.66 8.03 -7.80
C THR A 77 25.57 9.01 -8.53
N ILE A 78 25.10 10.21 -8.89
CA ILE A 78 25.94 11.24 -9.52
C ILE A 78 27.10 11.63 -8.59
N VAL A 79 26.80 11.84 -7.30
CA VAL A 79 27.82 12.16 -6.30
C VAL A 79 28.82 11.00 -6.14
N LEU A 80 28.35 9.76 -6.03
CA LEU A 80 29.23 8.58 -5.94
C LEU A 80 30.16 8.47 -7.15
N VAL A 81 29.64 8.66 -8.37
CA VAL A 81 30.43 8.64 -9.60
C VAL A 81 31.48 9.75 -9.58
N ALA A 82 31.11 10.98 -9.20
CA ALA A 82 32.06 12.09 -9.15
C ALA A 82 33.21 11.83 -8.15
N PHE A 83 32.91 11.31 -6.96
CA PHE A 83 33.95 10.98 -5.98
C PHE A 83 34.78 9.76 -6.39
N ALA A 84 34.18 8.77 -7.06
CA ALA A 84 34.91 7.64 -7.62
C ALA A 84 35.91 8.10 -8.70
N GLU A 85 35.51 9.01 -9.59
CA GLU A 85 36.40 9.61 -10.59
C GLU A 85 37.54 10.40 -9.93
N MET A 86 37.24 11.23 -8.91
CA MET A 86 38.28 11.99 -8.20
C MET A 86 39.32 11.08 -7.53
N LEU A 87 38.87 10.00 -6.87
CA LEU A 87 39.78 9.04 -6.23
C LEU A 87 40.55 8.22 -7.25
N TYR A 88 39.90 7.77 -8.32
CA TYR A 88 40.55 7.06 -9.43
C TYR A 88 41.66 7.90 -10.07
N ILE A 89 41.40 9.18 -10.37
CA ILE A 89 42.41 10.10 -10.92
C ILE A 89 43.54 10.34 -9.91
N SER A 90 43.22 10.45 -8.61
CA SER A 90 44.21 10.67 -7.56
C SER A 90 45.16 9.48 -7.33
N THR A 91 44.72 8.25 -7.61
CA THR A 91 45.51 7.04 -7.42
C THR A 91 46.21 6.58 -8.69
N THR A 92 45.69 6.96 -9.87
CA THR A 92 46.29 6.63 -11.16
C THR A 92 47.70 7.23 -11.26
N GLY A 93 48.70 6.37 -11.52
CA GLY A 93 50.11 6.77 -11.66
C GLY A 93 50.92 6.75 -10.36
N THR A 94 50.32 6.39 -9.23
CA THR A 94 51.03 6.15 -7.97
C THR A 94 51.59 4.73 -7.90
N GLU A 95 52.67 4.51 -7.13
CA GLU A 95 53.24 3.17 -6.90
C GLU A 95 52.24 2.21 -6.24
N GLU A 96 51.27 2.73 -5.47
CA GLU A 96 50.21 1.95 -4.83
C GLU A 96 49.38 1.16 -5.84
N CYS A 97 49.23 1.69 -7.07
CA CYS A 97 48.45 1.01 -8.08
C CYS A 97 49.12 -0.26 -8.64
N THR A 98 50.45 -0.37 -8.54
CA THR A 98 51.17 -1.59 -8.94
C THR A 98 50.93 -2.77 -8.00
N ARG A 99 50.49 -2.51 -6.76
CA ARG A 99 50.22 -3.53 -5.74
C ARG A 99 48.76 -3.99 -5.70
N GLN A 100 48.02 -3.83 -6.80
CA GLN A 100 46.63 -4.29 -6.90
C GLN A 100 45.71 -3.56 -5.92
N SER A 101 45.80 -2.23 -5.87
CA SER A 101 44.88 -1.42 -5.06
C SER A 101 43.47 -1.40 -5.65
N ASP A 102 42.45 -1.41 -4.80
CA ASP A 102 41.02 -1.34 -5.16
C ASP A 102 40.63 -0.08 -5.97
N PHE A 103 41.52 0.92 -6.10
CA PHE A 103 41.25 2.17 -6.84
C PHE A 103 41.85 2.23 -8.23
N CYS A 104 42.52 1.18 -8.70
CA CYS A 104 43.15 1.15 -10.03
C CYS A 104 42.17 0.99 -11.18
N ASN A 105 40.98 0.46 -10.92
CA ASN A 105 39.90 0.38 -11.89
C ASN A 105 38.79 1.32 -11.45
N PHE A 106 38.16 2.01 -12.39
CA PHE A 106 37.05 2.91 -12.10
C PHE A 106 35.88 2.20 -11.40
N PHE A 107 35.54 0.97 -11.81
CA PHE A 107 34.45 0.21 -11.20
C PHE A 107 34.77 -0.23 -9.76
N ASP A 108 36.01 -0.65 -9.50
CA ASP A 108 36.44 -1.04 -8.16
C ASP A 108 36.49 0.19 -7.24
N ALA A 109 36.96 1.34 -7.76
CA ALA A 109 36.90 2.62 -7.07
C ALA A 109 35.44 3.02 -6.75
N LEU A 110 34.52 2.90 -7.72
CA LEU A 110 33.10 3.20 -7.53
C LEU A 110 32.46 2.31 -6.46
N LEU A 111 32.76 1.01 -6.49
CA LEU A 111 32.28 0.06 -5.48
C LEU A 111 32.85 0.42 -4.11
N LYS A 112 34.13 0.80 -4.02
CA LYS A 112 34.77 1.20 -2.77
C LYS A 112 34.19 2.51 -2.23
N VAL A 113 33.92 3.51 -3.06
CA VAL A 113 33.22 4.75 -2.63
C VAL A 113 31.81 4.43 -2.14
N TYR A 114 31.11 3.49 -2.79
CA TYR A 114 29.83 3.00 -2.30
C TYR A 114 29.96 2.33 -0.93
N THR A 115 30.92 1.43 -0.70
CA THR A 115 31.11 0.82 0.63
C THR A 115 31.58 1.82 1.68
N MET A 116 32.35 2.85 1.30
CA MET A 116 32.68 4.00 2.16
C MET A 116 31.40 4.72 2.62
N SER A 117 30.43 4.89 1.72
CA SER A 117 29.15 5.56 2.06
C SER A 117 28.28 4.76 3.03
N VAL A 118 28.41 3.43 3.02
CA VAL A 118 27.72 2.52 3.94
C VAL A 118 28.46 2.40 5.28
N GLY A 119 29.76 2.77 5.31
CA GLY A 119 30.60 2.74 6.52
C GLY A 119 31.38 1.44 6.72
N GLU A 120 31.56 0.62 5.69
CA GLU A 120 32.27 -0.67 5.78
C GLU A 120 33.80 -0.57 5.56
N VAL A 121 34.35 0.64 5.47
CA VAL A 121 35.75 0.84 5.06
C VAL A 121 36.70 0.93 6.26
N SER A 122 37.81 0.19 6.16
CA SER A 122 38.89 0.21 7.13
C SER A 122 39.91 1.31 6.80
N GLU A 123 40.61 1.84 7.80
CA GLU A 123 41.63 2.89 7.59
C GLU A 123 42.76 2.44 6.64
N ASP A 124 43.07 1.13 6.65
CA ASP A 124 44.11 0.54 5.80
C ASP A 124 43.75 0.51 4.31
N ASP A 125 42.47 0.65 3.98
CA ASP A 125 42.00 0.66 2.60
C ASP A 125 42.24 2.01 1.91
N ILE A 126 42.49 3.08 2.67
CA ILE A 126 42.57 4.43 2.11
C ILE A 126 44.03 4.72 1.71
N PRO A 127 44.29 5.22 0.49
CA PRO A 127 45.62 5.66 0.09
C PRO A 127 46.18 6.65 1.12
N LYS A 128 47.43 6.46 1.56
CA LYS A 128 48.03 7.29 2.64
C LYS A 128 48.39 8.71 2.19
N ASN A 129 47.95 9.11 1.00
CA ASN A 129 48.12 10.43 0.45
C ASN A 129 47.20 11.42 1.20
N GLY A 130 47.77 12.52 1.70
CA GLY A 130 47.01 13.52 2.46
C GLY A 130 45.80 14.08 1.71
N PHE A 131 45.88 14.16 0.37
CA PHE A 131 44.75 14.58 -0.48
C PHE A 131 43.60 13.56 -0.49
N SER A 132 43.88 12.27 -0.54
CA SER A 132 42.87 11.20 -0.51
C SER A 132 42.16 11.15 0.85
N ILE A 133 42.91 11.31 1.94
CA ILE A 133 42.35 11.43 3.29
C ILE A 133 41.44 12.65 3.40
N PHE A 134 41.86 13.80 2.86
CA PHE A 134 41.02 15.00 2.83
C PHE A 134 39.73 14.79 2.03
N LEU A 135 39.81 14.21 0.83
CA LEU A 135 38.63 13.86 0.03
C LEU A 135 37.70 12.91 0.76
N TYR A 136 38.23 11.92 1.47
CA TYR A 136 37.46 10.99 2.29
C TYR A 136 36.72 11.70 3.42
N VAL A 137 37.38 12.59 4.18
CA VAL A 137 36.74 13.37 5.25
C VAL A 137 35.62 14.25 4.70
N VAL A 138 35.87 14.93 3.57
CA VAL A 138 34.85 15.74 2.90
C VAL A 138 33.70 14.85 2.41
N PHE A 139 33.97 13.69 1.83
CA PHE A 139 32.97 12.74 1.37
C PHE A 139 32.08 12.24 2.52
N VAL A 140 32.67 11.77 3.61
CA VAL A 140 31.89 11.26 4.76
C VAL A 140 31.04 12.38 5.37
N TYR A 141 31.61 13.57 5.57
CA TYR A 141 30.87 14.67 6.18
C TYR A 141 29.79 15.25 5.25
N ALA A 142 30.12 15.52 3.98
CA ALA A 142 29.21 16.16 3.04
C ALA A 142 28.23 15.18 2.42
N VAL A 143 28.61 13.93 2.17
CA VAL A 143 27.76 12.95 1.50
C VAL A 143 27.00 12.15 2.53
N VAL A 144 27.67 11.42 3.41
CA VAL A 144 26.99 10.48 4.32
C VAL A 144 26.09 11.22 5.31
N LEU A 145 26.60 12.22 6.02
CA LEU A 145 25.81 12.91 7.05
C LEU A 145 24.70 13.80 6.47
N LEU A 146 25.01 14.57 5.43
CA LEU A 146 24.01 15.47 4.83
C LEU A 146 22.91 14.68 4.11
N LEU A 147 23.28 13.69 3.27
CA LEU A 147 22.28 12.93 2.52
C LEU A 147 21.46 12.02 3.43
N ALA A 148 22.04 11.44 4.50
CA ALA A 148 21.26 10.68 5.48
C ALA A 148 20.20 11.55 6.17
N ASN A 149 20.55 12.78 6.55
CA ASN A 149 19.62 13.72 7.17
C ASN A 149 18.51 14.16 6.20
N VAL A 150 18.86 14.43 4.93
CA VAL A 150 17.87 14.77 3.89
C VAL A 150 16.94 13.58 3.61
N LEU A 151 17.48 12.36 3.53
CA LEU A 151 16.69 11.15 3.32
C LEU A 151 15.72 10.91 4.50
N ALA A 152 16.21 11.04 5.74
CA ALA A 152 15.38 10.94 6.94
C ALA A 152 14.26 11.98 6.94
N PHE A 153 14.55 13.22 6.53
CA PHE A 153 13.55 14.27 6.38
C PHE A 153 12.49 13.95 5.32
N ILE A 154 12.90 13.49 4.13
CA ILE A 154 11.98 13.11 3.05
C ILE A 154 11.04 11.98 3.50
N ILE A 155 11.59 10.96 4.16
CA ILE A 155 10.81 9.82 4.67
C ILE A 155 9.87 10.28 5.80
N GLY A 156 10.38 11.04 6.77
CA GLY A 156 9.60 11.53 7.91
C GLY A 156 8.41 12.41 7.50
N ASN A 157 8.62 13.32 6.56
CA ASN A 157 7.56 14.20 6.07
C ASN A 157 6.46 13.43 5.29
N ASP A 158 6.84 12.39 4.54
CA ASP A 158 5.89 11.59 3.77
C ASP A 158 5.06 10.65 4.66
N ILE A 159 5.63 10.13 5.75
CA ILE A 159 4.90 9.34 6.74
C ILE A 159 3.90 10.22 7.48
N TRP A 160 4.34 11.37 7.99
CA TRP A 160 3.47 12.30 8.74
C TRP A 160 2.31 12.82 7.89
N SER A 161 2.56 13.13 6.62
CA SER A 161 1.53 13.55 5.67
C SER A 161 0.46 12.48 5.41
N LYS A 162 0.79 11.20 5.53
CA LYS A 162 -0.10 10.10 5.11
C LYS A 162 -1.05 9.62 6.19
N GLU A 163 -0.78 9.89 7.47
CA GLU A 163 -1.72 9.68 8.57
C GLU A 163 -3.08 10.35 8.28
N GLN A 164 -3.07 11.50 7.58
CA GLN A 164 -4.28 12.22 7.15
C GLN A 164 -4.96 11.63 5.90
N THR A 165 -4.30 10.76 5.13
CA THR A 165 -4.82 10.22 3.86
C THR A 165 -5.53 8.87 3.99
N SER A 166 -5.74 8.35 5.21
CA SER A 166 -6.48 7.10 5.44
C SER A 166 -7.91 7.14 4.85
N GLN A 167 -8.47 8.34 4.64
CA GLN A 167 -9.74 8.54 3.95
C GLN A 167 -9.71 8.13 2.45
N GLY A 168 -8.60 8.39 1.74
CA GLY A 168 -8.45 8.00 0.33
C GLY A 168 -8.38 6.48 0.14
N PHE A 169 -7.90 5.76 1.17
CA PHE A 169 -7.92 4.31 1.21
C PHE A 169 -9.35 3.75 1.30
N TRP A 170 -10.19 4.28 2.20
CA TRP A 170 -11.58 3.87 2.30
C TRP A 170 -12.36 4.14 1.02
N LEU A 171 -12.05 5.24 0.32
CA LEU A 171 -12.66 5.55 -0.97
C LEU A 171 -12.30 4.53 -2.05
N ASN A 172 -11.03 4.13 -2.16
CA ASN A 172 -10.61 3.09 -3.12
C ASN A 172 -11.20 1.71 -2.78
N ARG A 173 -11.31 1.38 -1.49
CA ARG A 173 -11.95 0.13 -1.06
C ARG A 173 -13.45 0.14 -1.34
N MET A 174 -14.13 1.25 -1.09
CA MET A 174 -15.55 1.41 -1.40
C MET A 174 -15.80 1.38 -2.90
N ASN A 175 -14.91 1.97 -3.70
CA ASN A 175 -14.97 1.84 -5.16
C ASN A 175 -14.75 0.40 -5.61
N TYR A 176 -13.78 -0.33 -5.04
CA TYR A 176 -13.59 -1.75 -5.34
C TYR A 176 -14.80 -2.60 -4.91
N LEU A 177 -15.35 -2.39 -3.71
CA LEU A 177 -16.53 -3.11 -3.24
C LEU A 177 -17.78 -2.75 -4.06
N ALA A 178 -17.94 -1.50 -4.46
CA ALA A 178 -19.02 -1.06 -5.34
C ALA A 178 -18.86 -1.64 -6.75
N GLU A 179 -17.64 -1.70 -7.27
CA GLU A 179 -17.32 -2.29 -8.57
C GLU A 179 -17.57 -3.81 -8.56
N VAL A 180 -17.03 -4.53 -7.56
CA VAL A 180 -17.30 -5.95 -7.35
C VAL A 180 -18.79 -6.22 -7.12
N GLY A 181 -19.49 -5.37 -6.34
CA GLY A 181 -20.94 -5.46 -6.16
C GLY A 181 -21.72 -5.24 -7.46
N SER A 182 -21.31 -4.28 -8.28
CA SER A 182 -21.94 -3.97 -9.58
C SER A 182 -21.72 -5.08 -10.62
N VAL A 183 -20.58 -5.76 -10.53
CA VAL A 183 -20.24 -6.95 -11.33
C VAL A 183 -21.20 -8.11 -11.04
N PHE A 184 -21.67 -8.24 -9.80
CA PHE A 184 -22.68 -9.24 -9.44
C PHE A 184 -24.11 -8.78 -9.77
N ALA A 185 -24.35 -7.47 -9.86
CA ALA A 185 -25.66 -6.90 -10.18
C ALA A 185 -25.95 -6.82 -11.69
N SER A 186 -24.92 -6.75 -12.55
CA SER A 186 -25.09 -6.44 -13.98
C SER A 186 -24.80 -7.62 -14.91
N LYS A 187 -25.79 -8.51 -15.12
CA LYS A 187 -26.23 -9.00 -16.44
C LYS A 187 -27.26 -10.14 -16.32
N LYS A 188 -28.55 -9.78 -16.34
CA LYS A 188 -29.61 -10.65 -16.84
C LYS A 188 -29.59 -10.51 -18.37
N ARG A 189 -28.69 -11.23 -19.05
CA ARG A 189 -28.63 -11.25 -20.51
C ARG A 189 -29.71 -12.23 -20.96
N GLU A 190 -30.80 -11.74 -21.54
CA GLU A 190 -31.82 -12.58 -22.19
C GLU A 190 -31.15 -13.37 -23.32
N ILE A 191 -30.84 -14.64 -23.04
CA ILE A 191 -30.44 -15.59 -24.06
C ILE A 191 -31.74 -16.15 -24.62
N ASN A 192 -32.15 -15.65 -25.79
CA ASN A 192 -33.23 -16.24 -26.57
C ASN A 192 -32.74 -17.59 -27.13
N PHE A 193 -32.83 -18.64 -26.31
CA PHE A 193 -32.60 -20.01 -26.73
C PHE A 193 -33.89 -20.53 -27.39
N PHE A 194 -33.78 -20.78 -28.70
CA PHE A 194 -34.67 -21.55 -29.57
C PHE A 194 -36.04 -22.00 -28.99
N GLY A 195 -37.09 -21.26 -29.37
CA GLY A 195 -38.31 -21.89 -29.89
C GLY A 195 -39.23 -22.64 -28.92
N GLY A 196 -39.25 -22.30 -27.63
CA GLY A 196 -40.24 -22.84 -26.70
C GLY A 196 -40.72 -21.79 -25.71
N ARG A 197 -41.95 -21.28 -25.87
CA ARG A 197 -42.65 -20.56 -24.81
C ARG A 197 -42.93 -21.54 -23.67
N CYS A 198 -42.08 -21.56 -22.65
CA CYS A 198 -42.50 -21.98 -21.32
C CYS A 198 -43.12 -20.78 -20.63
N GLU A 199 -44.45 -20.72 -20.65
CA GLU A 199 -45.24 -19.89 -19.75
C GLU A 199 -45.25 -20.61 -18.39
N ILE A 200 -44.16 -20.44 -17.64
CA ILE A 200 -44.07 -20.82 -16.22
C ILE A 200 -43.99 -19.52 -15.44
N ASP A 201 -45.16 -19.00 -15.09
CA ASP A 201 -45.31 -18.10 -13.97
C ASP A 201 -44.84 -18.81 -12.69
N LEU A 202 -44.06 -18.09 -11.88
CA LEU A 202 -43.72 -18.41 -10.49
C LEU A 202 -42.92 -19.72 -10.26
N CYS A 203 -41.58 -19.65 -10.35
CA CYS A 203 -40.63 -20.10 -9.29
C CYS A 203 -39.15 -20.24 -9.75
N CYS A 204 -38.81 -20.13 -11.04
CA CYS A 204 -37.42 -20.38 -11.49
C CYS A 204 -36.53 -19.13 -11.67
N GLU A 205 -37.02 -17.93 -11.33
CA GLU A 205 -36.25 -16.68 -11.46
C GLU A 205 -35.45 -16.30 -10.19
N VAL A 206 -35.67 -17.01 -9.08
CA VAL A 206 -34.90 -16.88 -7.84
C VAL A 206 -34.08 -18.14 -7.65
N ASP A 207 -32.90 -18.23 -8.28
CA ASP A 207 -31.69 -18.77 -7.60
C ASP A 207 -30.46 -19.05 -8.49
N CYS A 208 -30.45 -18.80 -9.81
CA CYS A 208 -29.21 -19.02 -10.58
C CYS A 208 -28.12 -17.94 -10.31
N SER A 209 -28.49 -16.66 -10.16
CA SER A 209 -27.54 -15.63 -9.69
C SER A 209 -27.24 -15.75 -8.20
N ALA A 210 -28.21 -16.24 -7.42
CA ALA A 210 -28.01 -16.54 -6.00
C ALA A 210 -27.06 -17.72 -5.81
N ALA A 211 -27.03 -18.72 -6.70
CA ALA A 211 -26.13 -19.87 -6.57
C ALA A 211 -24.66 -19.48 -6.72
N SER A 212 -24.30 -18.64 -7.71
CA SER A 212 -22.90 -18.19 -7.87
C SER A 212 -22.51 -17.20 -6.78
N SER A 213 -23.40 -16.25 -6.43
CA SER A 213 -23.20 -15.30 -5.34
C SER A 213 -23.05 -16.02 -3.99
N ARG A 214 -23.90 -17.01 -3.67
CA ARG A 214 -23.79 -17.83 -2.45
C ARG A 214 -22.52 -18.68 -2.46
N THR A 215 -22.07 -19.17 -3.60
CA THR A 215 -20.83 -19.95 -3.69
C THR A 215 -19.61 -19.06 -3.45
N TRP A 216 -19.60 -17.84 -4.02
CA TRP A 216 -18.55 -16.86 -3.77
C TRP A 216 -18.57 -16.32 -2.35
N GLN A 217 -19.73 -16.01 -1.78
CA GLN A 217 -19.86 -15.61 -0.38
C GLN A 217 -19.40 -16.72 0.56
N LYS A 218 -19.73 -17.98 0.27
CA LYS A 218 -19.20 -19.12 1.01
C LYS A 218 -17.68 -19.20 0.87
N LEU A 219 -17.13 -19.02 -0.33
CA LEU A 219 -15.68 -19.03 -0.55
C LEU A 219 -14.97 -17.87 0.18
N THR A 220 -15.49 -16.65 0.12
CA THR A 220 -14.90 -15.48 0.79
C THR A 220 -15.06 -15.57 2.30
N SER A 221 -16.15 -16.14 2.81
CA SER A 221 -16.34 -16.38 4.25
C SER A 221 -15.33 -17.37 4.84
N VAL A 222 -14.68 -18.20 4.01
CA VAL A 222 -13.55 -19.04 4.43
C VAL A 222 -12.31 -18.20 4.70
N PHE A 223 -12.16 -17.05 4.04
CA PHE A 223 -11.04 -16.12 4.24
C PHE A 223 -11.26 -15.09 5.37
N GLU A 224 -12.49 -14.93 5.87
CA GLU A 224 -12.75 -14.08 7.03
C GLU A 224 -12.22 -14.73 8.32
N ASP A 225 -11.41 -13.99 9.07
CA ASP A 225 -10.84 -14.45 10.33
C ASP A 225 -11.88 -14.42 11.45
N LYS A 226 -12.35 -15.61 11.84
CA LYS A 226 -13.32 -15.78 12.94
C LYS A 226 -12.68 -15.75 14.33
N GLY A 227 -11.46 -15.21 14.47
CA GLY A 227 -10.77 -15.11 15.77
C GLY A 227 -10.56 -16.46 16.48
N LEU A 228 -10.35 -17.54 15.71
CA LEU A 228 -10.16 -18.88 16.28
C LEU A 228 -8.76 -18.98 16.91
N GLY A 229 -8.67 -19.57 18.11
CA GLY A 229 -7.39 -19.81 18.79
C GLY A 229 -6.47 -20.73 17.99
N THR A 230 -5.17 -20.45 18.00
CA THR A 230 -4.13 -21.09 17.18
C THR A 230 -3.99 -22.61 17.39
N LEU A 231 -4.41 -23.13 18.54
CA LEU A 231 -4.40 -24.57 18.86
C LEU A 231 -5.71 -25.29 18.52
N SER A 232 -6.74 -24.58 18.04
CA SER A 232 -8.01 -25.20 17.68
C SER A 232 -7.84 -26.06 16.41
N PRO A 233 -8.34 -27.30 16.37
CA PRO A 233 -8.32 -28.11 15.15
C PRO A 233 -9.08 -27.44 13.99
N MET A 234 -10.07 -26.61 14.30
CA MET A 234 -10.79 -25.80 13.31
C MET A 234 -9.91 -24.73 12.66
N PHE A 235 -8.92 -24.19 13.37
CA PHE A 235 -7.96 -23.24 12.80
C PHE A 235 -7.12 -23.91 11.72
N TRP A 236 -6.59 -25.10 11.99
CA TRP A 236 -5.80 -25.86 11.04
C TRP A 236 -6.61 -26.32 9.83
N LEU A 237 -7.85 -26.79 10.04
CA LEU A 237 -8.76 -27.14 8.95
C LEU A 237 -9.08 -25.91 8.07
N THR A 238 -9.33 -24.76 8.68
CA THR A 238 -9.57 -23.49 7.96
C THR A 238 -8.32 -23.07 7.18
N MET A 239 -7.12 -23.22 7.75
CA MET A 239 -5.86 -22.97 7.04
C MET A 239 -5.67 -23.88 5.84
N VAL A 240 -5.95 -25.19 5.97
CA VAL A 240 -5.88 -26.14 4.85
C VAL A 240 -6.91 -25.79 3.77
N LEU A 241 -8.13 -25.41 4.13
CA LEU A 241 -9.16 -24.96 3.19
C LEU A 241 -8.79 -23.65 2.48
N ARG A 242 -8.21 -22.68 3.20
CA ARG A 242 -7.66 -21.44 2.62
C ARG A 242 -6.51 -21.76 1.66
N PHE A 243 -5.67 -22.73 2.01
CA PHE A 243 -4.59 -23.18 1.15
C PHE A 243 -5.09 -23.86 -0.13
N LEU A 244 -6.04 -24.79 -0.01
CA LEU A 244 -6.66 -25.48 -1.15
C LEU A 244 -7.42 -24.51 -2.07
N SER A 245 -8.16 -23.56 -1.49
CA SER A 245 -8.85 -22.53 -2.28
C SER A 245 -7.88 -21.56 -2.97
N ALA A 246 -6.76 -21.19 -2.35
CA ALA A 246 -5.71 -20.40 -2.99
C ALA A 246 -5.06 -21.13 -4.19
N ILE A 247 -4.85 -22.45 -4.08
CA ILE A 247 -4.38 -23.29 -5.18
C ILE A 247 -5.43 -23.36 -6.30
N ALA A 248 -6.69 -23.66 -5.95
CA ALA A 248 -7.79 -23.76 -6.90
C ALA A 248 -7.99 -22.44 -7.67
N LEU A 249 -7.97 -21.30 -6.98
CA LEU A 249 -8.02 -19.97 -7.59
C LEU A 249 -6.83 -19.72 -8.52
N SER A 250 -5.61 -20.09 -8.10
CA SER A 250 -4.42 -19.93 -8.94
C SER A 250 -4.47 -20.77 -10.21
N LEU A 251 -4.90 -22.03 -10.12
CA LEU A 251 -5.08 -22.91 -11.27
C LEU A 251 -6.19 -22.41 -12.18
N TRP A 252 -7.32 -21.96 -11.62
CA TRP A 252 -8.41 -21.39 -12.38
C TRP A 252 -8.01 -20.11 -13.14
N VAL A 253 -7.19 -19.24 -12.53
CA VAL A 253 -6.63 -18.07 -13.22
C VAL A 253 -5.73 -18.50 -14.39
N LEU A 254 -4.86 -19.50 -14.20
CA LEU A 254 -3.98 -20.00 -15.27
C LEU A 254 -4.75 -20.68 -16.41
N ILE A 255 -5.78 -21.45 -16.07
CA ILE A 255 -6.70 -22.04 -17.07
C ILE A 255 -7.35 -20.91 -17.86
N GLY A 256 -7.93 -19.92 -17.19
CA GLY A 256 -8.53 -18.81 -17.92
C GLY A 256 -7.51 -18.03 -18.76
N LEU A 257 -6.26 -17.86 -18.33
CA LEU A 257 -5.21 -17.24 -19.15
C LEU A 257 -4.95 -18.02 -20.45
N GLY A 258 -4.85 -19.36 -20.36
CA GLY A 258 -4.64 -20.23 -21.52
C GLY A 258 -5.81 -20.22 -22.52
N PHE A 259 -7.02 -19.95 -22.05
CA PHE A 259 -8.23 -19.82 -22.88
C PHE A 259 -8.60 -18.36 -23.19
N PHE A 260 -7.64 -17.43 -23.20
CA PHE A 260 -7.87 -15.99 -23.48
C PHE A 260 -8.99 -15.37 -22.63
N GLY A 261 -9.05 -15.78 -21.36
CA GLY A 261 -10.04 -15.35 -20.40
C GLY A 261 -11.44 -15.98 -20.58
N ALA A 262 -11.65 -16.96 -21.45
CA ALA A 262 -12.98 -17.56 -21.67
C ALA A 262 -13.59 -18.12 -20.37
N PHE A 263 -12.76 -18.75 -19.54
CA PHE A 263 -13.15 -19.31 -18.22
C PHE A 263 -13.09 -18.30 -17.08
N TRP A 264 -12.58 -17.10 -17.31
CA TRP A 264 -12.64 -16.03 -16.33
C TRP A 264 -14.05 -15.44 -16.27
N PRO A 265 -14.48 -14.96 -15.10
CA PRO A 265 -15.67 -14.14 -15.00
C PRO A 265 -15.48 -12.92 -15.90
N ALA A 266 -16.57 -12.44 -16.49
CA ALA A 266 -16.52 -11.32 -17.42
C ALA A 266 -15.80 -10.09 -16.83
N SER A 267 -15.89 -9.88 -15.52
CA SER A 267 -15.23 -8.81 -14.78
C SER A 267 -13.71 -8.91 -14.71
N VAL A 268 -13.14 -10.11 -14.57
CA VAL A 268 -11.67 -10.29 -14.63
C VAL A 268 -11.18 -10.07 -16.06
N ARG A 269 -11.96 -10.50 -17.07
CA ARG A 269 -11.64 -10.20 -18.48
C ARG A 269 -11.68 -8.71 -18.76
N GLU A 270 -12.73 -8.02 -18.33
CA GLU A 270 -12.87 -6.58 -18.52
C GLU A 270 -11.73 -5.86 -17.80
N PHE A 271 -11.36 -6.22 -16.57
CA PHE A 271 -10.22 -5.59 -15.91
C PHE A 271 -8.87 -5.83 -16.61
N LEU A 272 -8.60 -7.05 -17.10
CA LEU A 272 -7.33 -7.37 -17.76
C LEU A 272 -7.23 -6.86 -19.20
N PHE A 273 -8.33 -6.85 -19.93
CA PHE A 273 -8.34 -6.55 -21.37
C PHE A 273 -8.97 -5.20 -21.71
N TRP A 274 -9.70 -4.59 -20.78
CA TRP A 274 -10.32 -3.28 -20.97
C TRP A 274 -9.53 -2.22 -20.22
N VAL A 275 -8.69 -1.51 -20.95
CA VAL A 275 -8.08 -0.26 -20.48
C VAL A 275 -9.11 0.83 -20.71
N PRO A 276 -9.62 1.51 -19.66
CA PRO A 276 -10.58 2.59 -19.84
C PRO A 276 -9.97 3.64 -20.76
N THR A 277 -10.74 4.02 -21.78
CA THR A 277 -10.28 4.96 -22.79
C THR A 277 -9.97 6.30 -22.13
N LYS A 278 -9.10 7.12 -22.75
CA LYS A 278 -8.74 8.44 -22.19
C LYS A 278 -9.97 9.31 -21.92
N GLU A 279 -11.04 9.12 -22.69
CA GLU A 279 -12.32 9.82 -22.55
C GLU A 279 -13.06 9.39 -21.28
N GLU A 280 -13.07 8.10 -20.96
CA GLU A 280 -13.71 7.56 -19.75
C GLU A 280 -12.99 8.03 -18.48
N LYS A 281 -11.65 8.06 -18.50
CA LYS A 281 -10.87 8.64 -17.39
C LYS A 281 -11.11 10.14 -17.23
N ALA A 282 -11.26 10.87 -18.33
CA ALA A 282 -11.57 12.29 -18.29
C ALA A 282 -12.96 12.54 -17.70
N GLN A 283 -13.93 11.68 -17.99
CA GLN A 283 -15.29 11.76 -17.44
C GLN A 283 -15.30 11.44 -15.94
N ALA A 284 -14.64 10.36 -15.51
CA ALA A 284 -14.53 10.00 -14.10
C ALA A 284 -13.86 11.12 -13.26
N ASN A 285 -12.83 11.78 -13.83
CA ASN A 285 -12.19 12.91 -13.16
C ASN A 285 -13.10 14.14 -13.04
N LYS A 286 -13.98 14.39 -14.01
CA LYS A 286 -14.99 15.46 -13.92
C LYS A 286 -16.01 15.17 -12.81
N ASP A 287 -16.44 13.93 -12.68
CA ASP A 287 -17.40 13.53 -11.65
C ASP A 287 -16.81 13.63 -10.24
N VAL A 288 -15.52 13.31 -10.08
CA VAL A 288 -14.80 13.51 -8.81
C VAL A 288 -14.62 15.00 -8.49
N ALA A 289 -14.30 15.84 -9.49
CA ALA A 289 -14.21 17.28 -9.29
C ALA A 289 -15.57 17.91 -8.90
N ALA A 290 -16.67 17.45 -9.50
CA ALA A 290 -18.02 17.86 -9.12
C ALA A 290 -18.35 17.46 -7.68
N LYS A 291 -18.00 16.23 -7.26
CA LYS A 291 -18.20 15.77 -5.88
C LYS A 291 -17.39 16.56 -4.85
N ASN A 292 -16.13 16.87 -5.13
CA ASN A 292 -15.31 17.68 -4.23
C ASN A 292 -15.89 19.10 -4.05
N THR A 293 -16.47 19.66 -5.12
CA THR A 293 -17.15 20.96 -5.04
C THR A 293 -18.37 20.87 -4.12
N THR A 294 -19.21 19.83 -4.26
CA THR A 294 -20.35 19.64 -3.35
C THR A 294 -19.93 19.40 -1.90
N GLN A 295 -18.80 18.73 -1.66
CA GLN A 295 -18.30 18.49 -0.31
C GLN A 295 -17.84 19.78 0.37
N SER A 296 -17.17 20.67 -0.37
CA SER A 296 -16.79 21.99 0.15
C SER A 296 -17.99 22.88 0.53
N VAL A 297 -19.09 22.77 -0.21
CA VAL A 297 -20.35 23.47 0.12
C VAL A 297 -20.95 22.90 1.41
N LEU A 298 -20.95 21.57 1.56
CA LEU A 298 -21.47 20.91 2.76
C LEU A 298 -20.65 21.27 4.02
N GLU A 299 -19.33 21.36 3.90
CA GLU A 299 -18.48 21.79 5.03
C GLU A 299 -18.76 23.23 5.45
N LEU A 300 -19.07 24.10 4.50
CA LEU A 300 -19.43 25.49 4.75
C LEU A 300 -20.81 25.59 5.44
N GLU A 301 -21.78 24.76 5.03
CA GLU A 301 -23.08 24.64 5.70
C GLU A 301 -22.93 24.12 7.14
N LEU A 302 -22.10 23.09 7.37
CA LEU A 302 -21.84 22.58 8.72
C LEU A 302 -21.17 23.61 9.63
N HIS A 303 -20.24 24.40 9.08
CA HIS A 303 -19.60 25.47 9.84
C HIS A 303 -20.59 26.58 10.20
N GLN A 304 -21.54 26.90 9.32
CA GLN A 304 -22.59 27.87 9.59
C GLN A 304 -23.57 27.35 10.67
N VAL A 305 -24.02 26.10 10.56
CA VAL A 305 -24.90 25.48 11.57
C VAL A 305 -24.23 25.42 12.95
N ARG A 306 -22.93 25.11 13.02
CA ARG A 306 -22.19 25.13 14.29
C ARG A 306 -22.13 26.53 14.90
N LYS A 307 -21.97 27.57 14.08
CA LYS A 307 -21.98 28.96 14.55
C LYS A 307 -23.34 29.37 15.10
N ASP A 308 -24.42 28.97 14.42
CA ASP A 308 -25.79 29.26 14.83
C ASP A 308 -26.17 28.51 16.12
N MET A 309 -25.70 27.26 16.28
CA MET A 309 -25.87 26.51 17.54
C MET A 309 -25.17 27.20 18.72
N ASN A 310 -23.93 27.65 18.54
CA ASN A 310 -23.20 28.36 19.60
C ASN A 310 -23.89 29.69 19.98
N ALA A 311 -24.41 30.43 18.99
CA ALA A 311 -25.16 31.66 19.24
C ALA A 311 -26.50 31.38 19.97
N MET A 312 -27.16 30.26 19.64
CA MET A 312 -28.37 29.82 20.33
C MET A 312 -28.08 29.40 21.78
N GLU A 313 -26.97 28.70 22.03
CA GLU A 313 -26.52 28.31 23.37
C GLU A 313 -26.21 29.54 24.24
N GLU A 314 -25.54 30.55 23.68
CA GLU A 314 -25.27 31.81 24.38
C GLU A 314 -26.56 32.56 24.73
N LYS A 315 -27.52 32.61 23.80
CA LYS A 315 -28.83 33.21 24.04
C LYS A 315 -29.59 32.48 25.15
N LEU A 316 -29.60 31.14 25.13
CA LEU A 316 -30.26 30.32 26.14
C LEU A 316 -29.62 30.51 27.52
N SER A 317 -28.28 30.57 27.58
CA SER A 317 -27.52 30.85 28.81
C SER A 317 -27.88 32.20 29.42
N ASN A 318 -28.03 33.24 28.59
CA ASN A 318 -28.43 34.56 29.03
C ASN A 318 -29.88 34.61 29.53
N GLU A 319 -30.81 33.90 28.89
CA GLU A 319 -32.20 33.79 29.36
C GLU A 319 -32.31 33.05 30.70
N ILE A 320 -31.52 31.97 30.89
CA ILE A 320 -31.44 31.25 32.17
C ILE A 320 -30.96 32.16 33.29
N LYS A 321 -29.87 32.91 33.09
CA LYS A 321 -29.37 33.88 34.08
C LYS A 321 -30.40 34.95 34.41
N SER A 322 -31.13 35.45 33.41
CA SER A 322 -32.21 36.42 33.62
C SER A 322 -33.36 35.84 34.45
N MET A 323 -33.71 34.57 34.22
CA MET A 323 -34.73 33.87 35.01
C MET A 323 -34.28 33.62 36.45
N GLU A 324 -33.03 33.22 36.66
CA GLU A 324 -32.43 33.07 37.99
C GLU A 324 -32.47 34.39 38.77
N GLU A 325 -32.14 35.51 38.13
CA GLU A 325 -32.22 36.84 38.75
C GLU A 325 -33.66 37.19 39.14
N LYS A 326 -34.64 36.96 38.24
CA LYS A 326 -36.06 37.18 38.55
C LYS A 326 -36.56 36.30 39.69
N LEU A 327 -36.16 35.03 39.72
CA LEU A 327 -36.52 34.09 40.78
C LEU A 327 -35.95 34.54 42.13
N SER A 328 -34.70 35.02 42.16
CA SER A 328 -34.08 35.55 43.38
C SER A 328 -34.82 36.77 43.95
N LYS A 329 -35.32 37.67 43.07
CA LYS A 329 -36.15 38.82 43.48
C LYS A 329 -37.49 38.39 44.07
N VAL A 330 -38.15 37.41 43.46
CA VAL A 330 -39.42 36.87 43.96
C VAL A 330 -39.23 36.20 45.33
N LEU A 331 -38.17 35.41 45.50
CA LEU A 331 -37.84 34.78 46.79
C LEU A 331 -37.60 35.84 47.88
N ALA A 332 -36.87 36.92 47.58
CA ALA A 332 -36.64 38.01 48.53
C ALA A 332 -37.95 38.74 48.93
N LEU A 333 -38.89 38.90 48.00
CA LEU A 333 -40.22 39.48 48.31
C LEU A 333 -41.05 38.57 49.21
N LEU A 334 -41.02 37.26 48.97
CA LEU A 334 -41.71 36.26 49.80
C LEU A 334 -41.13 36.23 51.22
N GLU A 335 -39.80 36.29 51.35
CA GLU A 335 -39.15 36.33 52.67
C GLU A 335 -39.52 37.60 53.45
N ASN A 336 -39.64 38.75 52.78
CA ASN A 336 -40.10 40.00 53.40
C ASN A 336 -41.57 39.93 53.83
N GLN A 337 -42.45 39.33 53.03
CA GLN A 337 -43.85 39.11 53.39
C GLN A 337 -43.98 38.20 54.63
N GLN A 338 -43.15 37.17 54.72
CA GLN A 338 -43.14 36.24 55.86
C GLN A 338 -42.71 36.92 57.16
N LYS A 339 -41.81 37.91 57.12
CA LYS A 339 -41.42 38.72 58.29
C LYS A 339 -42.50 39.68 58.79
N THR A 340 -43.44 40.07 57.92
CA THR A 340 -44.53 41.01 58.27
C THR A 340 -45.80 40.35 58.80
N LEU A 341 -45.91 39.03 58.73
CA LEU A 341 -47.06 38.32 59.32
C LEU A 341 -46.93 38.32 60.85
N PRO A 342 -47.89 38.92 61.59
CA PRO A 342 -47.85 38.93 63.05
C PRO A 342 -47.91 37.49 63.56
N ALA A 343 -47.00 37.16 64.48
CA ALA A 343 -47.02 35.87 65.17
C ALA A 343 -48.36 35.76 65.92
N SER A 344 -49.27 34.98 65.34
CA SER A 344 -50.58 34.65 65.91
C SER A 344 -50.47 33.58 66.97
#